data_AF-A0A7J3DPA1-F1
#
_entry.id   AF-A0A7J3DPA1-F1
#
_cell.length_a   1.000
_cell.length_b   1.000
_cell.length_c   1.000
_cell.angle_alpha   90.00
_cell.angle_beta   90.00
_cell.angle_gamma   90.00
#
_symmetry.space_group_name_H-M   'P 1'
#
loop_
_entity.id
_entity.type
_entity.pdbx_description
1 polymer ?
#
loop_
_entity_poly.entity_id
_entity_poly.type
_entity_poly.pdbx_seq_one_letter_code
_entity_poly.pdbx_strand_id
1 'polypeptide(L)'
;MDLELIPFLAALFGSSIASIYDLKTTEVPDEIPLTMILIAVSFYTFQTVSTQNFVFLKDSFLAGFLLLAFGLLMYYFGQWGGADALILSSIGFLLPSAPKFFKQTFLPFPFTYLINSFFVGAAYMLFYAFIFSLRNKKIMKKFSFQLKTSSHLISIFAFSLFIIFLLFGLLTFQIFYLSLIFSFLTVIVTLSLYVIIKFVMCVDDFGFKKRIPVSKLKEGDVLLEFKQFRGIKKEEIEKIK
;
A
#
# COMPACT_ATOMS: atom_id res chain seq x y z
N MET A 1 -4.46 -12.94 31.07
CA MET A 1 -3.95 -12.75 29.69
C MET A 1 -4.85 -11.73 29.04
N ASP A 2 -4.30 -10.65 28.50
CA ASP A 2 -5.11 -9.68 27.75
C ASP A 2 -5.78 -10.44 26.61
N LEU A 3 -7.12 -10.56 26.66
CA LEU A 3 -7.88 -11.37 25.69
C LEU A 3 -7.58 -10.94 24.25
N GLU A 4 -7.23 -9.67 24.05
CA GLU A 4 -6.81 -9.05 22.79
C GLU A 4 -5.51 -9.62 22.19
N LEU A 5 -4.75 -10.43 22.94
CA LEU A 5 -3.57 -11.12 22.41
C LEU A 5 -3.94 -12.13 21.33
N ILE A 6 -5.10 -12.79 21.46
CA ILE A 6 -5.57 -13.79 20.49
C ILE A 6 -5.75 -13.17 19.09
N PRO A 7 -6.60 -12.13 18.92
CA PRO A 7 -6.77 -11.53 17.60
C PRO A 7 -5.48 -10.89 17.06
N PHE A 8 -4.64 -10.31 17.94
CA PHE A 8 -3.34 -9.77 17.54
C PHE A 8 -2.41 -10.84 16.96
N LEU A 9 -2.25 -11.96 17.66
CA LEU A 9 -1.42 -13.07 17.18
C LEU A 9 -2.00 -13.68 15.90
N ALA A 10 -3.32 -13.83 15.81
CA ALA A 10 -3.97 -14.29 14.59
C ALA A 10 -3.72 -13.33 13.40
N ALA A 11 -3.75 -12.01 13.64
CA ALA A 11 -3.44 -11.02 12.61
C ALA A 11 -1.99 -11.10 12.16
N LEU A 12 -1.06 -11.18 13.12
CA LEU A 12 0.38 -11.27 12.86
C LEU A 12 0.75 -12.55 12.11
N PHE A 13 0.32 -13.71 12.63
CA PHE A 13 0.64 -15.00 12.00
C PHE A 13 -0.11 -15.19 10.68
N GLY A 14 -1.39 -14.83 10.62
CA GLY A 14 -2.20 -14.97 9.39
C GLY A 14 -1.61 -14.14 8.23
N SER A 15 -1.30 -12.87 8.48
CA SER A 15 -0.66 -12.01 7.47
C SER A 15 0.76 -12.47 7.11
N SER A 16 1.54 -12.95 8.09
CA SER A 16 2.88 -13.51 7.82
C SER A 16 2.82 -14.77 6.96
N ILE A 17 1.88 -15.68 7.23
CA ILE A 17 1.66 -16.88 6.43
C ILE A 17 1.24 -16.48 5.02
N ALA A 18 0.30 -15.53 4.87
CA ALA A 18 -0.10 -15.00 3.57
C ALA A 18 1.09 -14.44 2.78
N SER A 19 1.96 -13.62 3.40
CA SER A 19 3.17 -13.13 2.75
C SER A 19 4.17 -14.23 2.37
N ILE A 20 4.29 -15.29 3.18
CA ILE A 20 5.17 -16.43 2.84
C ILE A 20 4.62 -17.20 1.63
N TYR A 21 3.30 -17.38 1.53
CA TYR A 21 2.68 -17.97 0.35
C TYR A 21 2.87 -17.07 -0.87
N ASP A 22 2.55 -15.78 -0.77
CA ASP A 22 2.73 -14.82 -1.85
C ASP A 22 4.16 -14.85 -2.43
N LEU A 23 5.19 -14.85 -1.57
CA LEU A 23 6.59 -14.92 -2.00
C LEU A 23 6.99 -16.26 -2.64
N LYS A 24 6.28 -17.37 -2.34
CA LYS A 24 6.62 -18.71 -2.86
C LYS A 24 5.80 -19.11 -4.07
N THR A 25 4.52 -18.79 -4.08
CA THR A 25 3.52 -19.26 -5.05
C THR A 25 2.88 -18.14 -5.86
N THR A 26 3.17 -16.86 -5.58
CA THR A 26 2.55 -15.67 -6.20
C THR A 26 1.03 -15.57 -6.06
N GLU A 27 0.45 -16.50 -5.31
CA GLU A 27 -0.97 -16.61 -5.02
C GLU A 27 -1.12 -16.86 -3.52
N VAL A 28 -2.08 -16.18 -2.91
CA VAL A 28 -2.44 -16.35 -1.50
C VAL A 28 -3.71 -17.20 -1.44
N PRO A 29 -3.68 -18.36 -0.76
CA PRO A 29 -4.86 -19.19 -0.56
C PRO A 29 -5.97 -18.44 0.19
N ASP A 30 -7.20 -18.49 -0.32
CA ASP A 30 -8.38 -17.81 0.27
C ASP A 30 -8.70 -18.32 1.69
N GLU A 31 -8.27 -19.53 2.02
CA GLU A 31 -8.46 -20.14 3.34
C GLU A 31 -7.76 -19.33 4.44
N ILE A 32 -6.65 -18.65 4.15
CA ILE A 32 -5.91 -17.87 5.14
C ILE A 32 -6.76 -16.68 5.64
N PRO A 33 -7.18 -15.73 4.79
CA PRO A 33 -8.04 -14.62 5.24
C PRO A 33 -9.38 -15.12 5.79
N LEU A 34 -9.99 -16.15 5.21
CA LEU A 34 -11.24 -16.70 5.73
C LEU A 34 -11.08 -17.26 7.16
N THR A 35 -9.98 -17.96 7.44
CA THR A 35 -9.67 -18.45 8.78
C THR A 35 -9.43 -17.30 9.76
N MET A 36 -8.74 -16.25 9.33
CA MET A 36 -8.55 -15.03 10.15
C MET A 36 -9.89 -14.38 10.51
N ILE A 37 -10.81 -14.23 9.56
CA ILE A 37 -12.16 -13.70 9.79
C ILE A 37 -12.95 -14.61 10.73
N LEU A 38 -12.89 -15.92 10.53
CA LEU A 38 -13.58 -16.88 11.39
C LEU A 38 -13.09 -16.79 12.85
N ILE A 39 -11.78 -16.66 13.07
CA ILE A 39 -11.20 -16.45 14.40
C ILE A 39 -11.74 -15.15 15.01
N ALA A 40 -11.74 -14.05 14.26
CA ALA A 40 -12.25 -12.76 14.72
C ALA A 40 -13.72 -12.84 15.15
N VAL A 41 -14.59 -13.34 14.27
CA VAL A 41 -16.03 -13.44 14.52
C VAL A 41 -16.30 -14.33 15.72
N SER A 42 -15.62 -15.48 15.84
CA SER A 42 -15.75 -16.38 16.98
C SER A 42 -15.34 -15.70 18.29
N PHE A 43 -14.20 -15.02 18.27
CA PHE A 43 -13.66 -14.32 19.44
C PHE A 43 -14.55 -13.17 19.91
N TYR A 44 -15.00 -12.30 18.99
CA TYR A 44 -15.83 -11.16 19.34
C TYR A 44 -17.27 -11.55 19.69
N THR A 45 -17.78 -12.64 19.11
CA THR A 45 -19.06 -13.23 19.55
C THR A 45 -18.95 -13.71 21.00
N PHE A 46 -17.87 -14.43 21.34
CA PHE A 46 -17.62 -14.86 22.71
C PHE A 46 -17.50 -13.68 23.67
N GLN A 47 -16.80 -12.60 23.29
CA GLN A 47 -16.71 -11.39 24.11
C GLN A 47 -18.08 -10.73 24.31
N THR A 48 -18.88 -10.59 23.25
CA THR A 48 -20.21 -9.98 23.34
C THR A 48 -21.13 -10.77 24.27
N VAL A 49 -21.13 -12.11 24.18
CA VAL A 49 -21.94 -12.95 25.08
C VAL A 49 -21.43 -12.87 26.52
N SER A 50 -20.11 -12.90 26.73
CA SER A 50 -19.51 -12.89 28.08
C SER A 50 -19.67 -11.55 28.80
N THR A 51 -19.65 -10.44 28.05
CA THR A 51 -19.74 -9.08 28.60
C THR A 51 -21.13 -8.46 28.50
N GLN A 52 -22.06 -9.14 27.81
CA GLN A 52 -23.38 -8.61 27.43
C GLN A 52 -23.31 -7.28 26.67
N ASN A 53 -22.20 -7.06 25.93
CA ASN A 53 -21.95 -5.83 25.20
C ASN A 53 -21.79 -6.09 23.70
N PHE A 54 -22.77 -5.64 22.91
CA PHE A 54 -22.79 -5.82 21.45
C PHE A 54 -21.75 -4.94 20.72
N VAL A 55 -21.14 -3.96 21.40
CA VAL A 55 -20.15 -3.05 20.79
C VAL A 55 -18.95 -3.82 20.23
N PHE A 56 -18.47 -4.86 20.92
CA PHE A 56 -17.33 -5.66 20.47
C PHE A 56 -17.54 -6.29 19.09
N LEU A 57 -18.68 -6.95 18.89
CA LEU A 57 -19.02 -7.57 17.61
C LEU A 57 -19.30 -6.50 16.55
N LYS A 58 -20.05 -5.45 16.90
CA LYS A 58 -20.37 -4.34 15.99
C LYS A 58 -19.10 -3.68 15.44
N ASP A 59 -18.12 -3.37 16.31
CA ASP A 59 -16.91 -2.67 15.91
C ASP A 59 -16.01 -3.56 15.02
N SER A 60 -15.93 -4.87 15.32
CA SER A 60 -15.24 -5.86 14.47
C SER A 60 -15.83 -5.91 13.06
N PHE A 61 -17.15 -6.04 12.93
CA PHE A 61 -17.82 -6.04 11.62
C PHE A 61 -17.67 -4.71 10.89
N LEU A 62 -17.82 -3.59 11.60
CA LEU A 62 -17.70 -2.26 11.00
C LEU A 62 -16.29 -2.05 10.44
N ALA A 63 -15.24 -2.33 11.22
CA ALA A 63 -13.87 -2.22 10.78
C ALA A 63 -13.55 -3.17 9.62
N GLY A 64 -13.95 -4.44 9.73
CA GLY A 64 -13.73 -5.46 8.70
C GLY A 64 -14.38 -5.14 7.37
N PHE A 65 -15.64 -4.69 7.36
CA PHE A 65 -16.35 -4.31 6.14
C PHE A 65 -15.90 -2.97 5.56
N LEU A 66 -15.55 -1.98 6.38
CA LEU A 66 -14.98 -0.72 5.88
C LEU A 66 -13.65 -0.96 5.15
N LEU A 67 -12.77 -1.79 5.74
CA LEU A 67 -11.51 -2.16 5.12
C LEU A 67 -11.71 -3.06 3.89
N LEU A 68 -12.71 -3.94 3.88
CA LEU A 68 -13.09 -4.70 2.68
C LEU A 68 -13.55 -3.79 1.55
N ALA A 69 -14.45 -2.85 1.84
CA ALA A 69 -14.97 -1.91 0.85
C ALA A 69 -13.83 -1.07 0.24
N PHE A 70 -12.91 -0.59 1.08
CA PHE A 70 -11.71 0.11 0.62
C PHE A 70 -10.80 -0.80 -0.24
N GLY A 71 -10.51 -2.02 0.24
CA GLY A 71 -9.67 -2.97 -0.48
C GLY A 71 -10.25 -3.36 -1.85
N LEU A 72 -11.55 -3.63 -1.93
CA LEU A 72 -12.25 -3.92 -3.17
C LEU A 72 -12.24 -2.72 -4.12
N LEU A 73 -12.44 -1.50 -3.61
CA LEU A 73 -12.32 -0.28 -4.40
C LEU A 73 -10.93 -0.21 -5.06
N MET A 74 -9.86 -0.45 -4.29
CA MET A 74 -8.49 -0.46 -4.79
C MET A 74 -8.26 -1.58 -5.81
N TYR A 75 -8.83 -2.77 -5.60
CA TYR A 75 -8.77 -3.87 -6.55
C TYR A 75 -9.45 -3.54 -7.88
N TYR A 76 -10.65 -2.96 -7.86
CA TYR A 76 -11.38 -2.57 -9.09
C TYR A 76 -10.72 -1.41 -9.84
N PHE A 77 -9.98 -0.55 -9.13
CA PHE A 77 -9.13 0.47 -9.74
C PHE A 77 -7.75 -0.04 -10.18
N GLY A 78 -7.47 -1.33 -10.00
CA GLY A 78 -6.20 -1.92 -10.40
C GLY A 78 -5.03 -1.39 -9.59
N GLN A 79 -5.23 -1.01 -8.34
CA GLN A 79 -4.16 -0.54 -7.47
C GLN A 79 -3.57 -1.70 -6.65
N TRP A 80 -4.38 -2.71 -6.32
CA TRP A 80 -4.03 -3.85 -5.47
C TRP A 80 -4.53 -5.18 -6.04
N GLY A 81 -3.97 -6.29 -5.52
CA GLY A 81 -4.48 -7.63 -5.77
C GLY A 81 -5.73 -7.94 -4.94
N GLY A 82 -6.47 -8.97 -5.33
CA GLY A 82 -7.64 -9.44 -4.57
C GLY A 82 -7.27 -9.97 -3.17
N ALA A 83 -6.12 -10.62 -3.06
CA ALA A 83 -5.57 -11.12 -1.79
C ALA A 83 -5.33 -9.97 -0.79
N ASP A 84 -4.79 -8.84 -1.26
CA ASP A 84 -4.54 -7.66 -0.41
C ASP A 84 -5.84 -7.15 0.21
N ALA A 85 -6.93 -7.12 -0.56
CA ALA A 85 -8.24 -6.69 -0.08
C ALA A 85 -8.80 -7.62 1.02
N LEU A 86 -8.65 -8.93 0.85
CA LEU A 86 -9.12 -9.92 1.82
C LEU A 86 -8.28 -9.91 3.10
N ILE A 87 -6.96 -9.81 3.00
CA ILE A 87 -6.08 -9.71 4.17
C ILE A 87 -6.36 -8.41 4.94
N LEU A 88 -6.52 -7.28 4.23
CA LEU A 88 -6.85 -6.01 4.85
C LEU A 88 -8.20 -6.06 5.60
N SER A 89 -9.22 -6.66 4.99
CA SER A 89 -10.51 -6.91 5.66
C SER A 89 -10.36 -7.79 6.90
N SER A 90 -9.62 -8.89 6.77
CA SER A 90 -9.37 -9.85 7.86
C SER A 90 -8.70 -9.19 9.06
N ILE A 91 -7.76 -8.27 8.81
CA ILE A 91 -7.12 -7.46 9.86
C ILE A 91 -8.13 -6.51 10.51
N GLY A 92 -9.04 -5.90 9.74
CA GLY A 92 -10.12 -5.07 10.30
C GLY A 92 -11.06 -5.85 11.22
N PHE A 93 -11.42 -7.07 10.82
CA PHE A 93 -12.22 -7.97 11.67
C PHE A 93 -11.48 -8.33 12.96
N LEU A 94 -10.20 -8.67 12.87
CA LEU A 94 -9.39 -9.07 14.03
C LEU A 94 -9.06 -7.89 14.95
N LEU A 95 -8.76 -6.71 14.40
CA LEU A 95 -8.25 -5.55 15.13
C LEU A 95 -9.10 -4.30 14.85
N PRO A 96 -10.36 -4.24 15.31
CA PRO A 96 -11.20 -3.04 15.20
C PRO A 96 -10.69 -1.87 16.04
N SER A 97 -9.92 -2.15 17.09
CA SER A 97 -9.28 -1.17 17.96
C SER A 97 -7.83 -1.56 18.23
N ALA A 98 -7.00 -0.59 18.61
CA ALA A 98 -5.63 -0.86 19.01
C ALA A 98 -5.62 -1.76 20.25
N PRO A 99 -4.83 -2.84 20.28
CA PRO A 99 -4.64 -3.62 21.50
C PRO A 99 -4.16 -2.73 22.65
N LYS A 100 -4.59 -2.99 23.88
CA LYS A 100 -4.31 -2.14 25.07
C LYS A 100 -2.83 -1.88 25.35
N PHE A 101 -1.94 -2.76 24.90
CA PHE A 101 -0.49 -2.60 25.04
C PHE A 101 0.12 -1.64 24.00
N PHE A 102 -0.64 -1.21 22.99
CA PHE A 102 -0.26 -0.10 22.11
C PHE A 102 -0.75 1.23 22.66
N LYS A 103 0.01 2.30 22.39
CA LYS A 103 -0.45 3.66 22.67
C LYS A 103 -1.67 3.99 21.83
N GLN A 104 -2.62 4.70 22.42
CA GLN A 104 -3.77 5.21 21.70
C GLN A 104 -3.31 6.08 20.52
N THR A 105 -3.89 5.81 19.36
CA THR A 105 -3.60 6.51 18.11
C THR A 105 -4.53 7.72 17.96
N PHE A 106 -4.06 8.75 17.25
CA PHE A 106 -4.87 9.94 16.97
C PHE A 106 -6.11 9.63 16.11
N LEU A 107 -5.97 8.71 15.15
CA LEU A 107 -7.06 8.20 14.32
C LEU A 107 -7.50 6.81 14.81
N PRO A 108 -8.72 6.34 14.46
CA PRO A 108 -9.12 4.97 14.73
C PRO A 108 -8.10 3.97 14.18
N PHE A 109 -7.90 2.87 14.89
CA PHE A 109 -6.82 1.93 14.60
C PHE A 109 -6.84 1.37 13.16
N PRO A 110 -8.00 0.98 12.57
CA PRO A 110 -8.04 0.51 11.18
C PRO A 110 -7.49 1.53 10.17
N PHE A 111 -7.79 2.82 10.37
CA PHE A 111 -7.26 3.89 9.52
C PHE A 111 -5.77 4.14 9.77
N THR A 112 -5.34 4.11 11.03
CA THR A 112 -3.91 4.24 11.36
C THR A 112 -3.10 3.08 10.78
N TYR A 113 -3.62 1.85 10.88
CA TYR A 113 -3.04 0.67 10.27
C TYR A 113 -2.92 0.83 8.75
N LEU A 114 -4.00 1.24 8.09
CA LEU A 114 -4.01 1.47 6.65
C LEU A 114 -2.93 2.47 6.22
N ILE A 115 -2.90 3.66 6.85
CA ILE A 115 -1.93 4.72 6.55
C ILE A 115 -0.50 4.22 6.79
N ASN A 116 -0.25 3.55 7.92
CA ASN A 116 1.06 3.02 8.24
C ASN A 116 1.49 1.93 7.26
N SER A 117 0.57 1.06 6.82
CA SER A 117 0.82 0.06 5.79
C SER A 117 1.29 0.70 4.48
N PHE A 118 0.65 1.80 4.06
CA PHE A 118 1.10 2.56 2.88
C PHE A 118 2.50 3.14 3.06
N PHE A 119 2.82 3.75 4.20
CA PHE A 119 4.15 4.32 4.43
C PHE A 119 5.24 3.26 4.48
N VAL A 120 5.01 2.17 5.22
CA VAL A 120 5.96 1.06 5.33
C VAL A 120 6.11 0.36 3.98
N GLY A 121 5.01 0.08 3.29
CA GLY A 121 5.01 -0.51 1.95
C GLY A 121 5.74 0.36 0.93
N ALA A 122 5.47 1.67 0.92
CA ALA A 122 6.19 2.60 0.04
C ALA A 122 7.69 2.63 0.32
N ALA A 123 8.09 2.65 1.59
CA ALA A 123 9.50 2.59 1.97
C ALA A 123 10.17 1.29 1.49
N TYR A 124 9.52 0.13 1.70
CA TYR A 124 10.00 -1.16 1.23
C TYR A 124 10.12 -1.22 -0.30
N MET A 125 9.10 -0.76 -1.02
CA MET A 125 9.07 -0.74 -2.47
C MET A 125 10.13 0.18 -3.06
N LEU A 126 10.33 1.38 -2.49
CA LEU A 126 11.37 2.30 -2.92
C LEU A 126 12.77 1.72 -2.67
N PHE A 127 12.98 1.10 -1.51
CA PHE A 127 14.25 0.46 -1.20
C PHE A 127 14.56 -0.70 -2.15
N TYR A 128 13.56 -1.56 -2.40
CA TYR A 128 13.69 -2.66 -3.36
C TYR A 128 13.97 -2.14 -4.79
N ALA A 129 13.19 -1.17 -5.26
CA ALA A 129 13.37 -0.53 -6.57
C ALA A 129 14.77 0.10 -6.71
N PHE A 130 15.29 0.70 -5.63
CA PHE A 130 16.64 1.25 -5.59
C PHE A 130 17.72 0.16 -5.71
N ILE A 131 17.65 -0.91 -4.92
CA ILE A 131 18.61 -2.03 -5.02
C ILE A 131 18.54 -2.67 -6.41
N PHE A 132 17.33 -2.90 -6.92
CA PHE A 132 17.10 -3.49 -8.22
C PHE A 132 17.66 -2.64 -9.36
N SER A 133 17.47 -1.32 -9.32
CA SER A 133 17.99 -0.40 -10.33
C SER A 133 19.51 -0.34 -10.31
N LEU A 134 20.16 -0.34 -9.13
CA LEU A 134 21.61 -0.37 -9.01
C LEU A 134 22.23 -1.61 -9.68
N ARG A 135 21.55 -2.75 -9.62
CA ARG A 135 21.96 -3.99 -10.29
C ARG A 135 21.76 -3.94 -11.80
N ASN A 136 20.86 -3.09 -12.30
CA ASN A 136 20.52 -2.99 -13.72
C ASN A 136 20.96 -1.65 -14.33
N LYS A 137 22.18 -1.62 -14.88
CA LYS A 137 22.80 -0.44 -15.50
C LYS A 137 21.92 0.22 -16.58
N LYS A 138 21.04 -0.53 -17.26
CA LYS A 138 20.11 0.02 -18.26
C LYS A 138 19.12 1.00 -17.64
N ILE A 139 18.55 0.64 -16.48
CA ILE A 139 17.58 1.47 -15.75
C ILE A 139 18.26 2.76 -15.30
N MET A 140 19.43 2.66 -14.66
CA MET A 140 20.18 3.83 -14.19
C MET A 140 20.58 4.81 -15.31
N LYS A 141 21.02 4.27 -16.47
CA LYS A 141 21.32 5.10 -17.64
C LYS A 141 20.07 5.82 -18.16
N LYS A 142 18.93 5.12 -18.25
CA LYS A 142 17.66 5.71 -18.71
C LYS A 142 17.13 6.75 -17.73
N PHE A 143 17.20 6.48 -16.43
CA PHE A 143 16.81 7.44 -15.39
C PHE A 143 17.64 8.72 -15.45
N SER A 144 18.98 8.59 -15.53
CA SER A 144 19.87 9.75 -15.64
C SER A 144 19.62 10.54 -16.92
N PHE A 145 19.35 9.87 -18.04
CA PHE A 145 18.97 10.53 -19.29
C PHE A 145 17.65 11.29 -19.14
N GLN A 146 16.60 10.65 -18.60
CA GLN A 146 15.29 11.26 -18.40
C GLN A 146 15.38 12.48 -17.48
N LEU A 147 16.12 12.39 -16.36
CA LEU A 147 16.33 13.53 -15.46
C LEU A 147 17.03 14.71 -16.15
N LYS A 148 18.04 14.45 -17.00
CA LYS A 148 18.73 15.50 -17.75
C LYS A 148 17.82 16.15 -18.78
N THR A 149 17.07 15.36 -19.54
CA THR A 149 16.16 15.86 -20.58
C THR A 149 15.01 16.68 -19.99
N SER A 150 14.47 16.30 -18.83
CA SER A 150 13.39 17.06 -18.18
C SER A 150 13.90 18.15 -17.22
N SER A 151 15.21 18.34 -17.06
CA SER A 151 15.79 19.25 -16.05
C SER A 151 15.25 20.69 -16.12
N HIS A 152 15.01 21.21 -17.32
CA HIS A 152 14.44 22.55 -17.51
C HIS A 152 12.99 22.66 -17.02
N LEU A 153 12.14 21.67 -17.33
CA LEU A 153 10.76 21.61 -16.83
C LEU A 153 10.71 21.46 -15.31
N ILE A 154 11.61 20.65 -14.75
CA ILE A 154 11.75 20.48 -13.29
C ILE A 154 12.11 21.80 -12.63
N SER A 155 13.10 22.50 -13.19
CA SER A 155 13.57 23.77 -12.66
C SER A 155 12.46 24.83 -12.69
N ILE A 156 11.71 24.93 -13.80
CA ILE A 156 10.57 25.85 -13.91
C ILE A 156 9.49 25.50 -12.88
N PHE A 157 9.09 24.23 -12.80
CA PHE A 157 8.04 23.81 -11.88
C PHE A 157 8.42 24.04 -10.42
N ALA A 158 9.66 23.69 -10.05
CA ALA A 158 10.19 23.91 -8.72
C ALA A 158 10.31 25.40 -8.37
N PHE A 159 10.74 26.23 -9.32
CA PHE A 159 10.83 27.67 -9.14
C PHE A 159 9.45 28.31 -8.99
N SER A 160 8.47 27.88 -9.79
CA SER A 160 7.07 28.31 -9.68
C SER A 160 6.48 27.94 -8.31
N LEU A 161 6.68 26.70 -7.85
CA LEU A 161 6.24 26.28 -6.52
C LEU A 161 6.96 27.05 -5.42
N PHE A 162 8.27 27.29 -5.55
CA PHE A 162 9.01 28.10 -4.59
C PHE A 162 8.41 29.49 -4.46
N ILE A 163 8.11 30.17 -5.58
CA ILE A 163 7.48 31.49 -5.55
C ILE A 163 6.11 31.41 -4.88
N ILE A 164 5.27 30.42 -5.22
CA ILE A 164 3.94 30.26 -4.63
C ILE A 164 4.04 30.06 -3.11
N PHE A 165 4.92 29.18 -2.64
CA PHE A 165 5.10 28.91 -1.22
C PHE A 165 5.81 30.04 -0.47
N LEU A 166 6.65 30.81 -1.15
CA LEU A 166 7.26 32.01 -0.59
C LEU A 166 6.19 33.09 -0.39
N LEU A 167 5.37 33.36 -1.41
CA LEU A 167 4.27 34.33 -1.33
C LEU A 167 3.25 33.90 -0.26
N PHE A 168 2.88 32.62 -0.24
CA PHE A 168 1.98 32.07 0.79
C PHE A 168 2.57 32.21 2.19
N GLY A 169 3.87 31.91 2.35
CA GLY A 169 4.59 32.09 3.62
C GLY A 169 4.58 33.55 4.08
N LEU A 170 4.82 34.50 3.18
CA LEU A 170 4.77 35.93 3.49
C LEU A 170 3.36 36.39 3.92
N LEU A 171 2.31 35.91 3.25
CA LEU A 171 0.92 36.24 3.58
C LEU A 171 0.47 35.65 4.92
N THR A 172 0.95 34.45 5.25
CA THR A 172 0.53 33.70 6.45
C THR A 172 1.45 33.90 7.65
N PHE A 173 2.61 34.53 7.48
CA PHE A 173 3.59 34.79 8.54
C PHE A 173 2.96 35.51 9.75
N GLN A 174 2.08 36.48 9.49
CA GLN A 174 1.40 37.23 10.56
C GLN A 174 0.36 36.41 11.34
N ILE A 175 -0.19 35.35 10.74
CA ILE A 175 -1.32 34.59 11.31
C ILE A 175 -0.84 33.31 11.99
N PHE A 176 0.10 32.60 11.37
CA PHE A 176 0.52 31.25 11.79
C PHE A 176 1.98 31.17 12.25
N TYR A 177 2.72 32.28 12.22
CA TYR A 177 4.16 32.31 12.51
C TYR A 177 4.96 31.26 11.72
N LEU A 178 4.50 30.92 10.51
CA LEU A 178 5.17 29.95 9.65
C LEU A 178 6.52 30.54 9.20
N SER A 179 7.60 30.03 9.74
CA SER A 179 8.94 30.50 9.39
C SER A 179 9.28 30.27 7.92
N LEU A 180 10.13 31.14 7.35
CA LEU A 180 10.68 31.00 5.99
C LEU A 180 11.29 29.61 5.73
N ILE A 181 11.77 28.94 6.79
CA ILE A 181 12.31 27.56 6.76
C ILE A 181 11.27 26.58 6.22
N PHE A 182 9.98 26.77 6.52
CA PHE A 182 8.92 25.89 6.05
C PHE A 182 8.71 25.98 4.53
N SER A 183 8.83 27.19 3.95
CA SER A 183 8.76 27.38 2.49
C SER A 183 9.92 26.68 1.78
N PHE A 184 11.14 26.75 2.32
CA PHE A 184 12.29 26.02 1.79
C PHE A 184 12.12 24.50 1.90
N LEU A 185 11.68 24.02 3.06
CA LEU A 185 11.43 22.60 3.29
C LEU A 185 10.40 22.06 2.29
N THR A 186 9.35 22.82 2.01
CA THR A 186 8.30 22.42 1.06
C THR A 186 8.85 22.25 -0.36
N VAL A 187 9.75 23.13 -0.80
CA VAL A 187 10.40 23.00 -2.10
C VAL A 187 11.33 21.80 -2.16
N ILE A 188 12.12 21.57 -1.10
CA ILE A 188 13.00 20.39 -1.00
C ILE A 188 12.17 19.11 -1.07
N VAL A 189 11.07 19.03 -0.31
CA VAL A 189 10.16 17.87 -0.32
C VAL A 189 9.55 17.68 -1.70
N THR A 190 9.07 18.74 -2.33
CA THR A 190 8.41 18.63 -3.65
C THR A 190 9.39 18.19 -4.74
N LEU A 191 10.61 18.75 -4.75
CA LEU A 191 11.69 18.31 -5.64
C LEU A 191 12.07 16.85 -5.39
N SER A 192 12.18 16.45 -4.12
CA SER A 192 12.52 15.07 -3.74
C SER A 192 11.43 14.10 -4.21
N LEU A 193 10.15 14.41 -3.97
CA LEU A 193 9.02 13.62 -4.44
C LEU A 193 8.99 13.51 -5.96
N TYR A 194 9.24 14.60 -6.68
CA TYR A 194 9.32 14.58 -8.13
C TYR A 194 10.40 13.61 -8.62
N VAL A 195 11.61 13.68 -8.06
CA VAL A 195 12.72 12.80 -8.43
C VAL A 195 12.38 11.34 -8.12
N ILE A 196 11.77 11.08 -6.96
CA ILE A 196 11.29 9.75 -6.57
C ILE A 196 10.24 9.23 -7.56
N ILE A 197 9.24 10.03 -7.95
CA ILE A 197 8.21 9.63 -8.92
C ILE A 197 8.85 9.28 -10.26
N LYS A 198 9.75 10.14 -10.78
CA LYS A 198 10.47 9.84 -12.02
C LYS A 198 11.30 8.58 -11.93
N PHE A 199 11.93 8.35 -10.78
CA PHE A 199 12.70 7.14 -10.53
C PHE A 199 11.80 5.89 -10.58
N VAL A 200 10.70 5.90 -9.84
CA VAL A 200 9.73 4.78 -9.82
C VAL A 200 9.17 4.50 -11.21
N MET A 201 8.76 5.53 -11.95
CA MET A 201 8.27 5.36 -13.34
C MET A 201 9.34 4.74 -14.25
N CYS A 202 10.61 5.13 -14.10
CA CYS A 202 11.71 4.58 -14.87
C CYS A 202 11.94 3.09 -14.54
N VAL A 203 11.88 2.73 -13.26
CA VAL A 203 12.00 1.34 -12.80
C VAL A 203 10.83 0.50 -13.31
N ASP A 204 9.60 1.04 -13.28
CA ASP A 204 8.41 0.36 -13.80
C ASP A 204 8.56 0.06 -15.30
N ASP A 205 8.84 1.07 -16.11
CA ASP A 205 8.88 0.96 -17.57
C ASP A 205 10.04 0.11 -18.11
N PHE A 206 11.22 0.21 -17.50
CA PHE A 206 12.43 -0.45 -18.01
C PHE A 206 12.86 -1.66 -17.18
N GLY A 207 12.28 -1.84 -15.99
CA GLY A 207 12.63 -2.87 -15.03
C GLY A 207 11.55 -3.92 -14.85
N PHE A 208 10.33 -3.51 -14.50
CA PHE A 208 9.24 -4.43 -14.18
C PHE A 208 8.44 -4.88 -15.40
N LYS A 209 8.30 -4.03 -16.42
CA LYS A 209 7.65 -4.42 -17.68
C LYS A 209 8.59 -5.20 -18.58
N LYS A 210 8.16 -6.39 -19.03
CA LYS A 210 8.90 -7.24 -19.95
C LYS A 210 8.02 -7.71 -21.10
N ARG A 211 8.53 -7.61 -22.33
CA ARG A 211 7.90 -8.23 -23.50
C ARG A 211 8.32 -9.70 -23.58
N ILE A 212 7.34 -10.59 -23.64
CA ILE A 212 7.53 -12.03 -23.82
C ILE A 212 6.71 -12.51 -25.03
N PRO A 213 7.20 -13.50 -25.80
CA PRO A 213 6.41 -14.09 -26.87
C PRO A 213 5.23 -14.88 -26.28
N VAL A 214 4.09 -14.90 -26.98
CA VAL A 214 2.85 -15.58 -26.57
C VAL A 214 3.08 -17.07 -26.26
N SER A 215 4.00 -17.73 -26.96
CA SER A 215 4.40 -19.12 -26.72
C SER A 215 5.02 -19.37 -25.33
N LYS A 216 5.52 -18.32 -24.66
CA LYS A 216 6.14 -18.38 -23.32
C LYS A 216 5.22 -17.90 -22.20
N LEU A 217 3.97 -17.51 -22.50
CA LEU A 217 2.99 -17.14 -21.48
C LEU A 217 2.71 -18.33 -20.56
N LYS A 218 2.73 -18.08 -19.26
CA LYS A 218 2.40 -19.04 -18.21
C LYS A 218 1.20 -18.56 -17.41
N GLU A 219 0.49 -19.51 -16.82
CA GLU A 219 -0.53 -19.20 -15.82
C GLU A 219 0.08 -18.39 -14.68
N GLY A 220 -0.64 -17.38 -14.21
CA GLY A 220 -0.15 -16.44 -13.20
C GLY A 220 0.57 -15.20 -13.75
N ASP A 221 0.98 -15.18 -15.03
CA ASP A 221 1.55 -13.97 -15.64
C ASP A 221 0.50 -12.83 -15.63
N VAL A 222 0.93 -11.63 -15.23
CA VAL A 222 0.05 -10.45 -15.20
C VAL A 222 0.21 -9.67 -16.51
N LEU A 223 -0.87 -9.63 -17.30
CA LEU A 223 -0.89 -8.86 -18.55
C LEU A 223 -1.17 -7.38 -18.28
N LEU A 224 -0.42 -6.52 -18.96
CA LEU A 224 -0.56 -5.06 -18.85
C LEU A 224 -1.92 -4.54 -19.37
N GLU A 225 -2.57 -5.29 -20.26
CA GLU A 225 -3.89 -4.93 -20.81
C GLU A 225 -5.02 -5.11 -19.79
N PHE A 226 -4.81 -5.94 -18.77
CA PHE A 226 -5.81 -6.09 -17.72
C PHE A 226 -5.78 -4.90 -16.78
N LYS A 227 -6.94 -4.28 -16.58
CA LYS A 227 -7.11 -3.22 -15.57
C LYS A 227 -6.92 -3.76 -14.15
N GLN A 228 -7.20 -5.05 -13.92
CA GLN A 228 -7.05 -5.69 -12.62
C GLN A 228 -5.70 -6.42 -12.55
N PHE A 229 -5.00 -6.28 -11.43
CA PHE A 229 -3.82 -7.09 -11.10
C PHE A 229 -4.25 -8.52 -10.76
N ARG A 230 -4.50 -9.32 -11.80
CA ARG A 230 -4.79 -10.75 -11.71
C ARG A 230 -3.90 -11.54 -12.67
N GLY A 231 -3.45 -12.71 -12.23
CA GLY A 231 -2.78 -13.66 -13.09
C GLY A 231 -3.73 -14.16 -14.19
N ILE A 232 -3.19 -14.38 -15.38
CA ILE A 232 -3.94 -14.97 -16.49
C ILE A 232 -4.24 -16.45 -16.20
N LYS A 233 -5.48 -16.88 -16.47
CA LYS A 233 -5.91 -18.28 -16.34
C LYS A 233 -5.54 -19.11 -17.56
N LYS A 234 -5.41 -20.44 -17.43
CA LYS A 234 -5.13 -21.35 -18.57
C LYS A 234 -6.11 -21.17 -19.74
N GLU A 235 -7.40 -21.07 -19.44
CA GLU A 235 -8.46 -20.85 -20.45
C GLU A 235 -8.29 -19.55 -21.24
N GLU A 236 -7.73 -18.52 -20.60
CA GLU A 236 -7.47 -17.22 -21.25
C GLU A 236 -6.21 -17.29 -22.11
N ILE A 237 -5.19 -18.06 -21.68
CA ILE A 237 -3.99 -18.29 -22.49
C ILE A 237 -4.35 -19.01 -23.80
N GLU A 238 -5.23 -20.01 -23.75
CA GLU A 238 -5.67 -20.75 -24.93
C GLU A 238 -6.43 -19.87 -25.94
N LYS A 239 -7.11 -18.82 -25.47
CA LYS A 239 -7.79 -17.85 -26.36
C LYS A 239 -6.83 -16.86 -27.03
N ILE A 240 -5.65 -16.63 -26.44
CA ILE A 240 -4.65 -15.68 -26.94
C ILE A 240 -3.66 -16.35 -27.91
N LYS A 241 -3.45 -17.67 -27.75
CA LYS A 241 -2.59 -18.49 -28.63
C LYS A 241 -3.25 -18.77 -29.97
#